data_AF-A0A1B6MEH6-F1
#
_entry.id   AF-A0A1B6MEH6-F1
#
_cell.length_a   1.000
_cell.length_b   1.000
_cell.length_c   1.000
_cell.angle_alpha   90.00
_cell.angle_beta   90.00
_cell.angle_gamma   90.00
#
_symmetry.space_group_name_H-M   'P 1'
#
loop_
_entity.id
_entity.type
_entity.pdbx_description
1 polymer ?
#
loop_
_entity_poly.entity_id
_entity_poly.type
_entity_poly.pdbx_seq_one_letter_code
_entity_poly.pdbx_strand_id
1 'polypeptide(L)'
;DCPVQFIVTESAFKSRLRKYMLREQYFSRKFTLQLFLTFIFEHLVTLLKHIVEVYKSAKVNFFLECEFENLKGDTCLKNLKTCNVPLLQSTDIDQYCSEVFTKIILLVD
;
A
#
# COMPACT_ATOMS: atom_id res chain seq x y z
N ASP A 1 9.73 3.70 -9.50
CA ASP A 1 10.44 4.32 -8.36
C ASP A 1 9.48 4.95 -7.36
N CYS A 2 9.89 5.09 -6.09
CA CYS A 2 9.09 5.75 -5.07
C CYS A 2 8.90 7.24 -5.42
N PRO A 3 7.71 7.85 -5.21
CA PRO A 3 7.52 9.26 -5.53
C PRO A 3 8.44 10.12 -4.67
N VAL A 4 9.05 11.16 -5.24
CA VAL A 4 10.03 12.06 -4.58
C VAL A 4 9.50 12.67 -3.28
N GLN A 5 8.18 12.74 -3.15
CA GLN A 5 7.46 13.28 -2.00
C GLN A 5 7.51 12.38 -0.76
N PHE A 6 7.85 11.11 -0.93
CA PHE A 6 7.99 10.15 0.15
C PHE A 6 9.46 9.83 0.39
N ILE A 7 9.80 9.57 1.65
CA ILE A 7 11.12 9.05 2.04
C ILE A 7 10.90 7.63 2.54
N VAL A 8 11.69 6.68 2.03
CA VAL A 8 11.82 5.37 2.66
C VAL A 8 12.59 5.58 3.96
N THR A 9 11.91 5.47 5.09
CA THR A 9 12.53 5.67 6.41
C THR A 9 13.14 4.37 6.92
N GLU A 10 12.54 3.23 6.62
CA GLU A 10 13.03 1.92 7.05
C GLU A 10 12.73 0.84 5.99
N SER A 11 13.53 -0.23 5.99
CA SER A 11 13.23 -1.42 5.22
C SER A 11 13.56 -2.69 6.01
N ALA A 12 12.72 -3.72 5.89
CA ALA A 12 12.88 -5.00 6.58
C ALA A 12 12.71 -6.19 5.61
N PHE A 13 13.10 -7.39 6.07
CA PHE A 13 13.01 -8.65 5.31
C PHE A 13 13.65 -8.59 3.92
N LYS A 14 14.91 -8.18 3.82
CA LYS A 14 15.61 -7.98 2.52
C LYS A 14 14.86 -6.99 1.62
N SER A 15 14.39 -5.88 2.20
CA SER A 15 13.65 -4.80 1.53
C SER A 15 12.28 -5.17 0.97
N ARG A 16 11.70 -6.29 1.44
CA ARG A 16 10.31 -6.71 1.15
C ARG A 16 9.28 -5.89 1.91
N LEU A 17 9.64 -5.39 3.09
CA LEU A 17 8.85 -4.40 3.81
C LEU A 17 9.57 -3.06 3.73
N ARG A 18 8.80 -1.99 3.53
CA ARG A 18 9.30 -0.62 3.44
C ARG A 18 8.37 0.31 4.21
N LYS A 19 8.93 1.13 5.09
CA LYS A 19 8.23 2.22 5.77
C LYS A 19 8.45 3.50 4.97
N TYR A 20 7.37 4.25 4.74
CA TYR A 20 7.42 5.50 4.00
C TYR A 20 6.91 6.63 4.89
N MET A 21 7.57 7.79 4.82
CA MET A 21 7.15 9.02 5.45
C MET A 21 6.91 10.09 4.38
N LEU A 22 5.82 10.83 4.48
CA LEU A 22 5.58 11.99 3.63
C LEU A 22 6.51 13.13 4.07
N ARG A 23 7.26 13.74 3.14
CA ARG A 23 8.12 14.88 3.50
C ARG A 23 7.24 16.08 3.85
N GLU A 24 7.57 16.74 4.95
CA GLU A 24 6.85 17.94 5.46
C GLU A 24 6.55 18.98 4.38
N GLN A 25 7.50 19.23 3.47
CA GLN A 25 7.37 20.21 2.39
C GLN A 25 6.22 19.94 1.38
N TYR A 26 5.62 18.74 1.39
CA TYR A 26 4.49 18.37 0.53
C TYR A 26 3.16 18.25 1.29
N PHE A 27 3.16 18.37 2.63
CA PHE A 27 1.97 18.23 3.48
C PHE A 27 0.86 19.27 3.16
N SER A 28 1.20 20.35 2.44
CA SER A 28 0.28 21.44 2.05
C SER A 28 0.04 21.58 0.53
N ARG A 29 0.66 20.74 -0.31
CA ARG A 29 0.64 20.90 -1.78
C ARG A 29 -0.06 19.73 -2.46
N LYS A 30 -1.38 19.78 -2.70
CA LYS A 30 -2.16 18.88 -3.60
C LYS A 30 -1.98 17.35 -3.46
N PHE A 31 -1.06 16.87 -2.64
CA PHE A 31 -0.66 15.47 -2.48
C PHE A 31 -1.33 14.95 -1.23
N THR A 32 -2.45 14.27 -1.46
CA THR A 32 -3.23 13.62 -0.42
C THR A 32 -2.66 12.23 -0.14
N LEU A 33 -2.94 11.70 1.04
CA LEU A 33 -2.72 10.29 1.34
C LEU A 33 -3.34 9.38 0.27
N GLN A 34 -4.49 9.77 -0.27
CA GLN A 34 -5.17 9.05 -1.35
C GLN A 34 -4.27 8.89 -2.58
N LEU A 35 -3.56 9.93 -3.01
CA LEU A 35 -2.63 9.84 -4.15
C LEU A 35 -1.47 8.87 -3.88
N PHE A 36 -0.98 8.81 -2.63
CA PHE A 36 0.03 7.83 -2.24
C PHE A 36 -0.49 6.40 -2.31
N LEU A 37 -1.67 6.16 -1.74
CA LEU A 37 -2.30 4.85 -1.72
C LEU A 37 -2.62 4.38 -3.15
N THR A 38 -3.05 5.27 -4.05
CA THR A 38 -3.24 4.98 -5.47
C THR A 38 -1.93 4.58 -6.16
N PHE A 39 -0.83 5.29 -5.90
CA PHE A 39 0.48 4.92 -6.45
C PHE A 39 0.93 3.52 -5.98
N ILE A 40 0.78 3.22 -4.69
CA ILE A 40 1.10 1.90 -4.13
C ILE A 40 0.21 0.82 -4.75
N PHE A 41 -1.08 1.12 -4.96
CA PHE A 41 -2.04 0.24 -5.63
C PHE A 41 -1.59 -0.13 -7.05
N GLU A 42 -1.30 0.84 -7.91
CA GLU A 42 -0.92 0.60 -9.31
C GLU A 42 0.34 -0.28 -9.41
N HIS A 43 1.31 -0.03 -8.53
CA HIS A 43 2.54 -0.81 -8.48
C HIS A 43 2.27 -2.26 -8.03
N LEU A 44 1.44 -2.46 -7.00
CA LEU A 44 1.09 -3.80 -6.53
C LEU A 44 0.32 -4.59 -7.59
N VAL A 45 -0.64 -3.98 -8.27
CA VAL A 45 -1.37 -4.60 -9.38
C VAL A 45 -0.41 -5.09 -10.46
N THR A 46 0.54 -4.24 -10.86
CA THR A 46 1.56 -4.57 -11.87
C THR A 46 2.42 -5.75 -11.43
N LEU A 47 2.89 -5.75 -10.17
CA LEU A 47 3.69 -6.85 -9.62
C LEU A 47 2.91 -8.17 -9.55
N LEU A 48 1.66 -8.12 -9.10
CA LEU A 48 0.82 -9.31 -8.99
C LEU A 48 0.51 -9.90 -10.35
N LYS A 49 0.20 -9.07 -11.35
CA LYS A 49 0.03 -9.51 -12.74
C LYS A 49 1.26 -10.24 -13.24
N HIS A 50 2.44 -9.64 -13.05
CA HIS A 50 3.70 -10.26 -13.47
C HIS A 50 3.98 -11.59 -12.75
N ILE A 51 3.78 -11.64 -11.42
CA ILE A 51 3.98 -12.88 -10.64
C ILE A 51 3.04 -13.98 -11.15
N VAL A 52 1.76 -13.67 -11.32
CA VAL A 52 0.78 -14.67 -11.73
C VAL A 52 0.99 -15.10 -13.19
N GLU A 53 1.47 -14.21 -14.06
CA GLU A 53 1.86 -14.54 -15.43
C GLU A 53 3.03 -15.54 -15.47
N VAL A 54 4.06 -15.32 -14.65
CA VAL A 54 5.26 -16.18 -14.60
C VAL A 54 4.99 -17.50 -13.89
N TYR A 55 4.31 -17.47 -12.73
CA TYR A 55 4.18 -18.62 -11.83
C TYR A 55 2.81 -19.31 -11.93
N LYS A 56 1.91 -18.82 -12.79
CA LYS A 56 0.51 -19.28 -13.00
C LYS A 56 -0.43 -19.10 -11.79
N SER A 57 0.13 -18.99 -10.58
CA SER A 57 -0.60 -18.75 -9.34
C SER A 57 0.30 -18.14 -8.27
N ALA A 58 -0.32 -17.44 -7.32
CA ALA A 58 0.33 -16.91 -6.12
C ALA A 58 -0.62 -16.93 -4.94
N LYS A 59 -0.10 -17.04 -3.71
CA LYS A 59 -0.85 -16.73 -2.49
C LYS A 59 -0.45 -15.35 -2.01
N VAL A 60 -1.44 -14.49 -1.82
CA VAL A 60 -1.21 -13.07 -1.52
C VAL A 60 -2.02 -12.67 -0.30
N ASN A 61 -1.41 -11.86 0.55
CA ASN A 61 -2.08 -11.08 1.57
C ASN A 61 -1.43 -9.70 1.63
N PHE A 62 -2.21 -8.69 1.97
CA PHE A 62 -1.72 -7.34 2.20
C PHE A 62 -1.73 -7.03 3.68
N PHE A 63 -0.70 -6.30 4.11
CA PHE A 63 -0.60 -5.73 5.44
C PHE A 63 -0.23 -4.26 5.31
N LEU A 64 -1.08 -3.41 5.86
CA LEU A 64 -0.87 -1.97 5.94
C LEU A 64 -0.90 -1.57 7.40
N GLU A 65 0.10 -0.81 7.81
CA GLU A 65 0.19 -0.20 9.12
C GLU A 65 0.38 1.30 8.93
N CYS A 66 -0.48 2.09 9.56
CA CYS A 66 -0.46 3.55 9.50
C CYS A 66 -0.39 4.12 10.91
N GLU A 67 0.52 5.07 11.09
CA GLU A 67 0.70 5.83 12.32
C GLU A 67 0.34 7.29 12.03
N PHE A 68 -0.60 7.83 12.80
CA PHE A 68 -1.06 9.21 12.72
C PHE A 68 -0.69 9.93 14.00
N GLU A 69 -0.04 11.09 13.86
CA GLU A 69 0.24 11.97 14.98
C GLU A 69 -0.64 13.23 14.85
N ASN A 70 -1.33 13.61 15.91
CA ASN A 70 -2.10 14.84 15.94
C ASN A 70 -1.22 16.05 16.32
N LEU A 71 -1.76 17.26 16.24
CA LEU A 71 -1.03 18.50 16.60
C LEU A 71 -0.61 18.59 18.08
N LYS A 72 -1.12 17.71 18.95
CA LYS A 72 -0.77 17.62 20.37
C LYS A 72 0.28 16.55 20.66
N GLY A 73 0.71 15.80 19.64
CA GLY A 73 1.65 14.69 19.77
C GLY A 73 1.01 13.36 20.16
N ASP A 74 -0.32 13.25 20.17
CA ASP A 74 -0.98 11.97 20.40
C ASP A 74 -0.90 11.11 19.14
N THR A 75 -0.48 9.86 19.30
CA THR A 75 -0.34 8.90 18.21
C THR A 75 -1.52 7.94 18.15
N CYS A 76 -2.05 7.68 16.96
CA CYS A 76 -3.03 6.65 16.67
C CYS A 76 -2.47 5.67 15.64
N LEU A 77 -2.57 4.38 15.91
CA LEU A 77 -2.21 3.31 14.98
C LEU A 77 -3.48 2.74 14.33
N LYS A 78 -3.49 2.66 13.00
CA LYS A 78 -4.51 1.94 12.24
C LYS A 78 -3.85 0.89 11.36
N ASN A 79 -4.35 -0.34 11.47
CA ASN A 79 -3.76 -1.49 10.80
C ASN A 79 -4.83 -2.22 9.98
N LEU A 80 -4.46 -2.66 8.78
CA LEU A 80 -5.28 -3.52 7.95
C LEU A 80 -4.47 -4.75 7.53
N LYS A 81 -5.07 -5.92 7.69
CA LYS A 81 -4.51 -7.20 7.23
C LYS A 81 -5.58 -7.96 6.47
N THR A 82 -5.30 -8.32 5.23
CA THR A 82 -6.19 -9.22 4.48
C THR A 82 -5.90 -10.68 4.82
N CYS A 83 -6.87 -11.55 4.60
CA CYS A 83 -6.63 -12.99 4.57
C CYS A 83 -5.71 -13.36 3.39
N ASN A 84 -5.12 -14.55 3.46
CA ASN A 84 -4.40 -15.15 2.35
C ASN A 84 -5.40 -15.55 1.26
N VAL A 85 -5.22 -15.02 0.06
CA VAL A 85 -6.06 -15.32 -1.11
C VAL A 85 -5.20 -15.94 -2.21
N PRO A 86 -5.63 -17.06 -2.83
CA PRO A 86 -5.00 -17.55 -4.03
C PRO A 86 -5.38 -16.67 -5.23
N LEU A 87 -4.38 -16.14 -5.91
CA LEU A 87 -4.52 -15.51 -7.22
C LEU A 87 -4.10 -16.52 -8.28
N LEU A 88 -4.94 -16.68 -9.30
CA LEU A 88 -4.70 -17.53 -10.46
C LEU A 88 -4.58 -16.65 -11.70
N GLN A 89 -4.05 -17.20 -12.80
CA GLN A 89 -3.95 -16.47 -14.07
C GLN A 89 -5.31 -15.99 -14.61
N SER A 90 -6.40 -16.66 -14.22
CA SER A 90 -7.77 -16.27 -14.55
C SER A 90 -8.37 -15.24 -13.59
N THR A 91 -7.66 -14.85 -12.52
CA THR A 91 -8.18 -13.88 -11.54
C THR A 91 -8.13 -12.48 -12.14
N ASP A 92 -9.22 -11.73 -12.01
CA ASP A 92 -9.23 -10.29 -12.26
C ASP A 92 -8.46 -9.57 -11.13
N ILE A 93 -7.17 -9.33 -11.37
CA ILE A 93 -6.26 -8.73 -10.38
C ILE A 93 -6.62 -7.28 -10.11
N ASP A 94 -7.11 -6.54 -11.12
CA ASP A 94 -7.51 -5.14 -10.95
C ASP A 94 -8.71 -5.05 -10.01
N GLN A 95 -9.74 -5.85 -10.25
CA GLN A 95 -10.93 -5.90 -9.41
C GLN A 95 -10.58 -6.35 -7.98
N TYR A 96 -9.82 -7.43 -7.82
CA TYR A 96 -9.41 -7.92 -6.49
C TYR A 96 -8.65 -6.86 -5.70
N CYS A 97 -7.68 -6.20 -6.33
CA CYS A 97 -6.91 -5.16 -5.65
C CYS A 97 -7.80 -3.96 -5.33
N SER A 98 -8.72 -3.57 -6.23
CA SER A 98 -9.63 -2.44 -6.02
C SER A 98 -10.47 -2.64 -4.76
N GLU A 99 -11.07 -3.82 -4.60
CA GLU A 99 -11.87 -4.17 -3.41
C GLU A 99 -11.06 -4.13 -2.10
N VAL A 100 -9.80 -4.58 -2.14
CA VAL A 100 -8.91 -4.52 -0.97
C VAL A 100 -8.56 -3.06 -0.65
N PHE A 101 -8.25 -2.26 -1.67
CA PHE A 101 -7.80 -0.89 -1.48
C PHE A 101 -8.93 0.07 -1.12
N THR A 102 -10.16 -0.15 -1.58
CA THR A 102 -11.32 0.61 -1.08
C THR A 102 -11.48 0.43 0.43
N LYS A 103 -11.28 -0.78 0.96
CA LYS A 103 -11.30 -1.03 2.42
C LYS A 103 -10.18 -0.28 3.14
N ILE A 104 -9.01 -0.16 2.52
CA ILE A 104 -7.89 0.62 3.04
C ILE A 104 -8.23 2.10 3.09
N ILE A 105 -8.74 2.69 1.99
CA ILE A 105 -9.07 4.11 1.92
C ILE A 105 -10.12 4.46 2.98
N LEU A 106 -11.19 3.67 3.08
CA LEU A 106 -12.24 3.85 4.08
C LEU A 106 -11.76 3.70 5.54
N LEU A 107 -10.67 2.97 5.77
CA LEU A 107 -10.09 2.83 7.11
C LEU A 107 -9.33 4.11 7.51
N VAL A 108 -8.80 4.86 6.54
CA VAL A 108 -7.89 5.96 6.80
C VAL A 108 -8.55 7.34 6.67
N ASP A 109 -9.61 7.47 5.87
CA ASP A 109 -10.56 8.60 6.01
C ASP A 109 -11.24 8.61 7.40
#